data_AF-B3E170-F1
#
_entry.id   AF-B3E170-F1
#
_cell.length_a   1.000
_cell.length_b   1.000
_cell.length_c   1.000
_cell.angle_alpha   90.00
_cell.angle_beta   90.00
_cell.angle_gamma   90.00
#
_symmetry.space_group_name_H-M   'P 1'
#
loop_
_entity.id
_entity.type
_entity.pdbx_description
1 polymer ?
#
loop_
_entity_poly.entity_id
_entity_poly.type
_entity_poly.pdbx_seq_one_letter_code
_entity_poly.pdbx_strand_id
1 'polypeptide(L)'
;MSKKKKGSLLRNSHGYIIPSQEMLFKVDQMIRKLDKLSTPQSILQGNPEVPGIVLERSMVSPLDRKGKEYKKILKEYEKKRPEFLAALANHPVGKSLSLLAVGKEGVEMMRKGKVPKLNLGTIVDDDGIRRNAIAFYNVRRLKPPGQSQKNSRDCYNCHHIIQKSVKAKHHRSPNDPENLVLVQSFRTHNNQFNPHHFWHALFLHPQINGNPGVVQPYYAPRPLFPVYPPVQKPIHSIEQLREELKKLDPQATLPHSWENKIIAFSRLLGNQPYRVPARYREAIKLYQRIYSKENKEENEAVQARNTAAQEAGPLAKEWLPPGAVVNGQPLPLNHNPKFILPIVDRANRIQKEGCNSFPVAPKKNKQRKEAIFYR
;
A
#
# COMPACT_ATOMS: atom_id res chain seq x y z
N MET A 1 -5.71 39.87 -11.04
CA MET A 1 -4.56 38.94 -10.95
C MET A 1 -4.67 38.11 -9.68
N SER A 2 -4.98 36.81 -9.81
CA SER A 2 -5.23 35.92 -8.66
C SER A 2 -3.94 35.61 -7.88
N LYS A 3 -3.92 35.94 -6.59
CA LYS A 3 -2.85 35.58 -5.64
C LYS A 3 -2.73 34.05 -5.58
N LYS A 4 -1.72 33.46 -6.24
CA LYS A 4 -1.36 32.04 -6.08
C LYS A 4 -1.10 31.76 -4.59
N LYS A 5 -1.97 30.98 -3.94
CA LYS A 5 -1.74 30.46 -2.58
C LYS A 5 -0.40 29.70 -2.59
N LYS A 6 0.61 30.20 -1.85
CA LYS A 6 1.87 29.48 -1.61
C LYS A 6 1.53 28.06 -1.11
N GLY A 7 1.85 27.04 -1.90
CA GLY A 7 1.69 25.63 -1.52
C GLY A 7 0.53 24.87 -2.17
N SER A 8 -0.18 25.41 -3.17
CA SER A 8 -1.12 24.59 -3.96
C SER A 8 -0.37 23.73 -4.98
N LEU A 9 -0.68 22.42 -5.03
CA LEU A 9 -0.16 21.51 -6.06
C LEU A 9 -0.47 22.05 -7.46
N LEU A 10 0.52 22.03 -8.35
CA LEU A 10 0.34 22.45 -9.73
C LEU A 10 -0.61 21.48 -10.44
N ARG A 11 -1.56 22.00 -11.22
CA ARG A 11 -2.52 21.19 -11.99
C ARG A 11 -2.58 21.63 -13.44
N ASN A 12 -2.85 20.69 -14.34
CA ASN A 12 -3.15 20.97 -15.75
C ASN A 12 -4.63 21.34 -15.96
N SER A 13 -5.02 21.62 -17.21
CA SER A 13 -6.40 21.98 -17.61
C SER A 13 -7.45 20.91 -17.28
N HIS A 14 -7.05 19.64 -17.20
CA HIS A 14 -7.91 18.51 -16.83
C HIS A 14 -8.02 18.31 -15.31
N GLY A 15 -7.39 19.19 -14.52
CA GLY A 15 -7.35 19.11 -13.06
C GLY A 15 -6.40 18.03 -12.51
N TYR A 16 -5.54 17.44 -13.35
CA TYR A 16 -4.52 16.47 -12.91
C TYR A 16 -3.35 17.19 -12.27
N ILE A 17 -2.82 16.62 -11.19
CA ILE A 17 -1.62 17.13 -10.54
C ILE A 17 -0.44 16.91 -11.48
N ILE A 18 0.38 17.94 -11.66
CA ILE A 18 1.69 17.86 -12.29
C ILE A 18 2.70 17.60 -11.16
N PRO A 19 3.22 16.37 -11.01
CA PRO A 19 4.14 16.05 -9.93
C PRO A 19 5.47 16.79 -10.10
N SER A 20 6.15 17.11 -9.00
CA SER A 20 7.51 17.64 -9.08
C SER A 20 8.49 16.62 -9.66
N GLN A 21 9.58 17.12 -10.26
CA GLN A 21 10.67 16.27 -10.75
C GLN A 21 11.28 15.42 -9.63
N GLU A 22 11.40 15.96 -8.42
CA GLU A 22 11.86 15.21 -7.24
C GLU A 22 10.96 14.01 -6.94
N MET A 23 9.63 14.20 -6.98
CA MET A 23 8.69 13.12 -6.74
C MET A 23 8.74 12.06 -7.84
N LEU A 24 8.82 12.46 -9.11
CA LEU A 24 8.95 11.54 -10.25
C LEU A 24 10.21 10.68 -10.12
N PHE A 25 11.34 11.30 -9.80
CA PHE A 25 12.61 10.60 -9.58
C PHE A 25 12.52 9.59 -8.42
N LYS A 26 11.94 9.99 -7.28
CA LYS A 26 11.76 9.07 -6.14
C LYS A 26 10.83 7.90 -6.46
N VAL A 27 9.78 8.11 -7.26
CA VAL A 27 8.89 7.03 -7.71
C VAL A 27 9.60 6.09 -8.68
N ASP A 28 10.40 6.59 -9.63
CA ASP A 28 11.24 5.75 -10.51
C ASP A 28 12.22 4.90 -9.68
N GLN A 29 12.93 5.51 -8.72
CA GLN A 29 13.82 4.78 -7.80
C GLN A 29 13.08 3.70 -7.03
N MET A 30 11.90 4.03 -6.47
CA MET A 30 11.07 3.05 -5.75
C MET A 30 10.69 1.87 -6.65
N ILE A 31 10.22 2.12 -7.87
CA ILE A 31 9.81 1.07 -8.82
C ILE A 31 11.01 0.19 -9.17
N ARG A 32 12.18 0.77 -9.50
CA ARG A 32 13.40 0.00 -9.80
C ARG A 32 13.84 -0.84 -8.61
N LYS A 33 13.76 -0.31 -7.39
CA LYS A 33 14.11 -1.05 -6.17
C LYS A 33 13.16 -2.22 -5.92
N LEU A 34 11.86 -2.02 -6.07
CA LEU A 34 10.87 -3.09 -5.98
C LEU A 34 11.11 -4.16 -7.05
N ASP A 35 11.50 -3.76 -8.26
CA ASP A 35 11.83 -4.71 -9.32
C ASP A 35 13.08 -5.54 -8.98
N LYS A 36 14.10 -4.93 -8.37
CA LYS A 36 15.30 -5.66 -7.90
C LYS A 36 15.06 -6.49 -6.64
N LEU A 37 14.00 -6.23 -5.87
CA LEU A 37 13.79 -6.83 -4.56
C LEU A 37 13.36 -8.30 -4.61
N SER A 38 12.79 -8.73 -5.74
CA SER A 38 12.26 -10.08 -5.90
C SER A 38 12.40 -10.56 -7.33
N THR A 39 12.40 -11.88 -7.49
CA THR A 39 12.27 -12.57 -8.77
C THR A 39 10.90 -13.24 -8.86
N PRO A 40 10.43 -13.60 -10.06
CA PRO A 40 9.21 -14.41 -10.21
C PRO A 40 9.28 -15.70 -9.37
N GLN A 41 10.46 -16.35 -9.34
CA GLN A 41 10.67 -17.56 -8.55
C GLN A 41 10.53 -17.32 -7.04
N SER A 42 11.09 -16.22 -6.52
CA SER A 42 10.92 -15.89 -5.09
C SER A 42 9.47 -15.59 -4.72
N ILE A 43 8.66 -15.08 -5.66
CA ILE A 43 7.23 -14.89 -5.44
C ILE A 43 6.54 -16.26 -5.37
N LEU A 44 6.82 -17.17 -6.30
CA LEU A 44 6.21 -18.51 -6.33
C LEU A 44 6.55 -19.36 -5.11
N GLN A 45 7.74 -19.18 -4.53
CA GLN A 45 8.16 -19.86 -3.30
C GLN A 45 7.59 -19.21 -2.03
N GLY A 46 6.91 -18.07 -2.17
CA GLY A 46 6.30 -17.36 -1.05
C GLY A 46 5.03 -18.02 -0.51
N ASN A 47 4.41 -17.37 0.47
CA ASN A 47 3.19 -17.87 1.10
C ASN A 47 1.93 -17.37 0.36
N PRO A 48 1.02 -18.26 -0.07
CA PRO A 48 -0.22 -17.87 -0.76
C PRO A 48 -1.22 -17.08 0.09
N GLU A 49 -1.10 -17.09 1.42
CA GLU A 49 -1.91 -16.26 2.30
C GLU A 49 -1.44 -14.79 2.36
N VAL A 50 -0.19 -14.53 1.97
CA VAL A 50 0.40 -13.18 1.85
C VAL A 50 1.31 -13.11 0.61
N PRO A 51 0.76 -13.36 -0.59
CA PRO A 51 1.55 -13.48 -1.79
C PRO A 51 2.29 -12.18 -2.07
N GLY A 52 3.54 -12.28 -2.52
CA GLY A 52 4.33 -11.11 -2.86
C GLY A 52 4.60 -10.14 -1.69
N ILE A 53 4.59 -10.63 -0.45
CA ILE A 53 4.99 -9.89 0.76
C ILE A 53 6.34 -10.41 1.28
N VAL A 54 7.21 -9.49 1.65
CA VAL A 54 8.43 -9.74 2.43
C VAL A 54 8.37 -8.96 3.75
N LEU A 55 9.21 -9.28 4.72
CA LEU A 55 9.35 -8.51 5.95
C LEU A 55 10.50 -7.51 5.82
N GLU A 56 10.21 -6.23 6.05
CA GLU A 56 11.23 -5.18 6.14
C GLU A 56 11.60 -4.98 7.61
N ARG A 57 12.82 -5.40 7.98
CA ARG A 57 13.33 -5.24 9.35
C ARG A 57 13.87 -3.82 9.54
N SER A 58 13.45 -3.17 10.63
CA SER A 58 13.93 -1.85 11.02
C SER A 58 14.02 -1.72 12.54
N MET A 59 14.96 -0.93 13.04
CA MET A 59 14.99 -0.53 14.44
C MET A 59 14.17 0.75 14.60
N VAL A 60 13.10 0.67 15.40
CA VAL A 60 12.14 1.76 15.55
C VAL A 60 11.93 2.13 17.00
N SER A 61 11.66 3.41 17.25
CA SER A 61 11.15 3.91 18.54
C SER A 61 9.77 4.52 18.35
N PRO A 62 8.78 4.25 19.21
CA PRO A 62 7.48 4.92 19.13
C PRO A 62 7.60 6.44 19.23
N LEU A 63 6.78 7.16 18.47
CA LEU A 63 6.65 8.60 18.57
C LEU A 63 5.46 8.97 19.44
N ASP A 64 5.60 10.06 20.20
CA ASP A 64 4.45 10.70 20.84
C ASP A 64 3.48 11.22 19.76
N ARG A 65 2.26 10.66 19.75
CA ARG A 65 1.20 11.01 18.81
C ARG A 65 0.65 12.41 19.02
N LYS A 66 0.85 13.02 20.20
CA LYS A 66 0.47 14.42 20.49
C LYS A 66 1.62 15.40 20.22
N GLY A 67 2.84 14.87 20.05
CA GLY A 67 4.07 15.62 19.87
C GLY A 67 4.20 16.36 18.53
N LYS A 68 5.13 17.32 18.48
CA LYS A 68 5.39 18.17 17.31
C LYS A 68 5.88 17.38 16.10
N GLU A 69 6.72 16.36 16.32
CA GLU A 69 7.29 15.52 15.25
C GLU A 69 6.19 14.75 14.50
N TYR A 70 5.31 14.06 15.22
CA TYR A 70 4.20 13.32 14.62
C TYR A 70 3.23 14.23 13.84
N LYS A 71 2.88 15.39 14.42
CA LYS A 71 2.05 16.41 13.74
C LYS A 71 2.70 16.91 12.45
N LYS A 72 4.02 17.12 12.44
CA LYS A 72 4.78 17.50 11.24
C LYS A 72 4.69 16.42 10.16
N ILE A 73 4.92 15.15 10.53
CA ILE A 73 4.82 14.01 9.61
C ILE A 73 3.43 13.94 8.98
N LEU A 74 2.36 14.10 9.75
CA LEU A 74 0.99 14.11 9.24
C LEU A 74 0.74 15.25 8.24
N LYS A 75 1.15 16.47 8.57
CA LYS A 75 0.97 17.64 7.71
C LYS A 75 1.75 17.50 6.39
N GLU A 76 2.95 16.92 6.44
CA GLU A 76 3.73 16.61 5.25
C GLU A 76 3.09 15.51 4.41
N TYR A 77 2.55 14.47 5.04
CA TYR A 77 1.87 13.36 4.37
C TYR A 77 0.68 13.86 3.55
N GLU A 78 -0.14 14.76 4.11
CA GLU A 78 -1.30 15.32 3.39
C GLU A 78 -0.90 16.06 2.11
N LYS A 79 0.31 16.63 2.07
CA LYS A 79 0.88 17.30 0.89
C LYS A 79 1.52 16.32 -0.09
N LYS A 80 2.28 15.35 0.43
CA LYS A 80 3.08 14.41 -0.36
C LYS A 80 2.24 13.28 -0.96
N ARG A 81 1.21 12.79 -0.25
CA ARG A 81 0.35 11.69 -0.72
C ARG A 81 -0.33 12.00 -2.07
N PRO A 82 -1.00 13.14 -2.29
CA PRO A 82 -1.60 13.43 -3.59
C PRO A 82 -0.57 13.50 -4.72
N GLU A 83 0.62 14.04 -4.44
CA GLU A 83 1.72 14.15 -5.40
C GLU A 83 2.32 12.77 -5.73
N PHE A 84 2.50 11.91 -4.73
CA PHE A 84 2.92 10.51 -4.91
C PHE A 84 1.96 9.72 -5.80
N LEU A 85 0.65 9.81 -5.54
CA LEU A 85 -0.36 9.12 -6.35
C LEU A 85 -0.32 9.58 -7.81
N ALA A 86 -0.20 10.89 -8.03
CA ALA A 86 -0.10 11.44 -9.37
C ALA A 86 1.21 11.05 -10.06
N ALA A 87 2.34 11.03 -9.35
CA ALA A 87 3.62 10.56 -9.88
C ALA A 87 3.57 9.08 -10.27
N LEU A 88 2.98 8.23 -9.43
CA LEU A 88 2.80 6.80 -9.73
C LEU A 88 1.92 6.60 -10.98
N ALA A 89 0.85 7.37 -11.12
CA ALA A 89 -0.06 7.32 -12.28
C ALA A 89 0.52 7.92 -13.57
N ASN A 90 1.59 8.70 -13.48
CA ASN A 90 2.28 9.31 -14.62
C ASN A 90 3.54 8.53 -15.03
N HIS A 91 4.11 7.71 -14.15
CA HIS A 91 5.25 6.86 -14.47
C HIS A 91 4.83 5.72 -15.42
N PRO A 92 5.57 5.38 -16.49
CA PRO A 92 5.16 4.34 -17.45
C PRO A 92 4.83 2.98 -16.79
N VAL A 93 5.77 2.41 -16.03
CA VAL A 93 5.55 1.16 -15.28
C VAL A 93 4.51 1.33 -14.17
N GLY A 94 4.62 2.39 -13.35
CA GLY A 94 3.69 2.66 -12.27
C GLY A 94 2.23 2.79 -12.72
N LYS A 95 2.00 3.43 -13.88
CA LYS A 95 0.70 3.56 -14.52
C LYS A 95 0.16 2.20 -14.92
N SER A 96 0.93 1.39 -15.63
CA SER A 96 0.50 0.04 -16.06
C SER A 96 0.20 -0.88 -14.88
N LEU A 97 1.04 -0.89 -13.83
CA LEU A 97 0.76 -1.63 -12.60
C LEU A 97 -0.51 -1.11 -11.89
N SER A 98 -0.71 0.20 -11.88
CA SER A 98 -1.92 0.80 -11.30
C SER A 98 -3.17 0.47 -12.12
N LEU A 99 -3.10 0.45 -13.45
CA LEU A 99 -4.22 0.08 -14.32
C LEU A 99 -4.70 -1.34 -13.99
N LEU A 100 -3.78 -2.29 -13.83
CA LEU A 100 -4.10 -3.68 -13.47
C LEU A 100 -4.74 -3.81 -12.08
N ALA A 101 -4.27 -3.01 -11.13
CA ALA A 101 -4.70 -3.08 -9.74
C ALA A 101 -5.99 -2.30 -9.45
N VAL A 102 -6.20 -1.15 -10.10
CA VAL A 102 -7.29 -0.20 -9.76
C VAL A 102 -8.15 0.25 -10.95
N GLY A 103 -7.84 -0.20 -12.17
CA GLY A 103 -8.58 0.17 -13.38
C GLY A 103 -8.34 1.61 -13.85
N LYS A 104 -8.95 1.96 -14.99
CA LYS A 104 -8.80 3.27 -15.64
C LYS A 104 -9.32 4.41 -14.76
N GLU A 105 -10.50 4.25 -14.18
CA GLU A 105 -11.11 5.26 -13.30
C GLU A 105 -10.27 5.46 -12.03
N GLY A 106 -9.67 4.39 -11.50
CA GLY A 106 -8.77 4.46 -10.36
C GLY A 106 -7.51 5.28 -10.69
N VAL A 107 -6.88 5.01 -11.83
CA VAL A 107 -5.72 5.80 -12.30
C VAL A 107 -6.09 7.27 -12.53
N GLU A 108 -7.27 7.55 -13.08
CA GLU A 108 -7.77 8.93 -13.22
C GLU A 108 -7.95 9.65 -11.87
N MET A 109 -8.42 8.93 -10.85
CA MET A 109 -8.47 9.46 -9.49
C MET A 109 -7.07 9.73 -8.92
N MET A 110 -6.12 8.83 -9.16
CA MET A 110 -4.73 8.98 -8.72
C MET A 110 -4.06 10.21 -9.36
N ARG A 111 -4.28 10.45 -10.66
CA ARG A 111 -3.83 11.67 -11.36
C ARG A 111 -4.36 12.95 -10.71
N LYS A 112 -5.56 12.91 -10.14
CA LYS A 112 -6.16 14.04 -9.38
C LYS A 112 -5.66 14.12 -7.93
N GLY A 113 -4.82 13.17 -7.49
CA GLY A 113 -4.28 13.05 -6.14
C GLY A 113 -5.25 12.41 -5.15
N LYS A 114 -6.25 11.68 -5.64
CA LYS A 114 -7.27 11.01 -4.84
C LYS A 114 -6.96 9.51 -4.80
N VAL A 115 -7.25 8.88 -3.67
CA VAL A 115 -7.22 7.41 -3.60
C VAL A 115 -8.34 6.83 -4.46
N PRO A 116 -8.09 5.77 -5.25
CA PRO A 116 -9.12 5.10 -6.02
C PRO A 116 -10.28 4.66 -5.12
N LYS A 117 -11.50 4.88 -5.60
CA LYS A 117 -12.66 4.15 -5.09
C LYS A 117 -12.56 2.72 -5.59
N LEU A 118 -12.92 1.77 -4.75
CA LEU A 118 -12.90 0.38 -5.17
C LEU A 118 -14.02 0.14 -6.17
N ASN A 119 -13.66 -0.33 -7.36
CA ASN A 119 -14.56 -0.95 -8.31
C ASN A 119 -14.08 -2.40 -8.42
N LEU A 120 -14.74 -3.37 -7.75
CA LEU A 120 -14.40 -4.79 -7.91
C LEU A 120 -14.81 -5.35 -9.29
N GLY A 121 -15.19 -4.46 -10.23
CA GLY A 121 -15.72 -4.82 -11.52
C GLY A 121 -17.13 -5.37 -11.44
N THR A 122 -17.57 -5.95 -12.57
CA THR A 122 -18.80 -6.70 -12.68
C THR A 122 -18.45 -8.16 -12.94
N ILE A 123 -19.19 -9.08 -12.31
CA ILE A 123 -19.15 -10.51 -12.62
C ILE A 123 -20.48 -10.92 -13.22
N VAL A 124 -20.45 -11.89 -14.12
CA VAL A 124 -21.65 -12.56 -14.62
C VAL A 124 -21.97 -13.65 -13.61
N ASP A 125 -23.16 -13.58 -13.03
CA ASP A 125 -23.66 -14.55 -12.05
C ASP A 125 -24.15 -15.84 -12.75
N ASP A 126 -24.54 -16.85 -11.97
CA ASP A 126 -25.01 -18.16 -12.45
C ASP A 126 -26.28 -18.03 -13.33
N ASP A 127 -27.00 -16.90 -13.21
CA ASP A 127 -28.17 -16.54 -14.04
C ASP A 127 -27.84 -15.68 -15.26
N GLY A 128 -26.55 -15.46 -15.56
CA GLY A 128 -26.12 -14.66 -16.71
C GLY A 128 -26.18 -13.13 -16.51
N ILE A 129 -26.61 -12.64 -15.34
CA ILE A 129 -26.71 -11.19 -15.08
C ILE A 129 -25.37 -10.63 -14.62
N ARG A 130 -24.95 -9.52 -15.25
CA ARG A 130 -23.77 -8.74 -14.81
C ARG A 130 -24.08 -7.99 -13.52
N ARG A 131 -23.53 -8.46 -12.41
CA ARG A 131 -23.64 -7.82 -11.09
C ARG A 131 -22.31 -7.24 -10.68
N ASN A 132 -22.32 -6.14 -9.91
CA ASN A 132 -21.11 -5.69 -9.24
C ASN A 132 -20.56 -6.87 -8.39
N ALA A 133 -19.27 -7.17 -8.48
CA ALA A 133 -18.70 -8.29 -7.73
C ALA A 133 -18.96 -8.15 -6.21
N ILE A 134 -19.00 -6.93 -5.68
CA ILE A 134 -19.40 -6.64 -4.28
C ILE A 134 -20.86 -7.07 -4.02
N ALA A 135 -21.77 -6.89 -4.98
CA ALA A 135 -23.18 -7.26 -4.84
C ALA A 135 -23.37 -8.78 -4.87
N PHE A 136 -22.76 -9.50 -5.82
CA PHE A 136 -22.83 -10.96 -5.90
C PHE A 136 -22.37 -11.64 -4.60
N TYR A 137 -21.26 -11.18 -3.99
CA TYR A 137 -20.81 -11.74 -2.71
C TYR A 137 -21.67 -11.34 -1.52
N ASN A 138 -22.43 -10.23 -1.61
CA ASN A 138 -23.46 -9.89 -0.63
C ASN A 138 -24.75 -10.71 -0.84
N VAL A 139 -24.99 -11.32 -2.00
CA VAL A 139 -26.14 -12.21 -2.24
C VAL A 139 -25.91 -13.58 -1.59
N ARG A 140 -24.67 -14.09 -1.53
CA ARG A 140 -24.33 -15.31 -0.77
C ARG A 140 -24.30 -15.17 0.75
N ARG A 141 -24.45 -13.94 1.28
CA ARG A 141 -24.79 -13.72 2.68
C ARG A 141 -26.21 -13.18 2.72
N LEU A 142 -27.18 -14.05 3.04
CA LEU A 142 -28.53 -13.67 3.43
C LEU A 142 -28.49 -12.39 4.27
N LYS A 143 -28.83 -11.25 3.67
CA LYS A 143 -29.02 -9.99 4.40
C LYS A 143 -30.46 -9.95 4.87
N PRO A 144 -30.72 -9.54 6.13
CA PRO A 144 -32.08 -9.24 6.56
C PRO A 144 -32.66 -8.12 5.69
N PRO A 145 -33.97 -8.17 5.38
CA PRO A 145 -34.63 -7.09 4.66
C PRO A 145 -34.63 -5.81 5.51
N GLY A 146 -34.37 -4.65 4.89
CA GLY A 146 -34.58 -3.33 5.52
C GLY A 146 -33.39 -2.37 5.58
N GLN A 147 -32.17 -2.75 5.14
CA GLN A 147 -31.06 -1.78 5.05
C GLN A 147 -30.94 -1.22 3.64
N SER A 148 -31.33 0.05 3.48
CA SER A 148 -31.06 0.85 2.30
C SER A 148 -29.59 0.78 1.92
N GLN A 149 -29.31 0.76 0.61
CA GLN A 149 -27.95 0.77 0.04
C GLN A 149 -27.20 2.05 0.46
N LYS A 150 -26.71 2.09 1.70
CA LYS A 150 -25.81 3.14 2.16
C LYS A 150 -24.53 3.02 1.35
N ASN A 151 -24.32 3.99 0.46
CA ASN A 151 -23.09 4.32 -0.26
C ASN A 151 -21.84 3.74 0.43
N SER A 152 -21.47 2.53 0.03
CA SER A 152 -20.24 1.91 0.51
C SER A 152 -19.07 2.73 -0.02
N ARG A 153 -18.38 3.45 0.86
CA ARG A 153 -17.13 4.16 0.54
C ARG A 153 -15.93 3.23 0.73
N ASP A 154 -15.99 2.03 0.16
CA ASP A 154 -14.82 1.15 0.09
C ASP A 154 -13.81 1.77 -0.89
N CYS A 155 -12.59 2.00 -0.40
CA CYS A 155 -11.55 2.72 -1.14
C CYS A 155 -10.19 2.11 -0.85
N TYR A 156 -9.25 2.34 -1.74
CA TYR A 156 -7.85 2.08 -1.43
C TYR A 156 -7.35 3.07 -0.36
N ASN A 157 -6.30 2.68 0.34
CA ASN A 157 -5.58 3.51 1.29
C ASN A 157 -4.12 3.65 0.85
N CYS A 158 -3.49 4.81 1.09
CA CYS A 158 -2.06 4.97 0.91
C CYS A 158 -1.39 4.67 2.25
N HIS A 159 -0.92 3.44 2.39
CA HIS A 159 -0.37 2.89 3.62
C HIS A 159 1.12 3.18 3.74
N HIS A 160 1.56 3.49 4.96
CA HIS A 160 2.96 3.57 5.34
C HIS A 160 3.48 2.18 5.72
N ILE A 161 4.48 1.64 5.02
CA ILE A 161 5.11 0.35 5.34
C ILE A 161 5.65 0.38 6.78
N ILE A 162 6.59 1.28 7.03
CA ILE A 162 6.98 1.68 8.38
C ILE A 162 6.01 2.76 8.85
N GLN A 163 5.25 2.47 9.89
CA GLN A 163 4.20 3.38 10.36
C GLN A 163 4.74 4.75 10.76
N LYS A 164 3.99 5.78 10.41
CA LYS A 164 4.26 7.18 10.81
C LYS A 164 4.28 7.44 12.32
N SER A 165 3.75 6.52 13.13
CA SER A 165 3.77 6.62 14.60
C SER A 165 5.04 6.03 15.22
N VAL A 166 5.99 5.59 14.41
CA VAL A 166 7.31 5.16 14.88
C VAL A 166 8.40 5.90 14.10
N LYS A 167 9.54 6.11 14.74
CA LYS A 167 10.74 6.69 14.15
C LYS A 167 11.73 5.57 13.88
N ALA A 168 12.02 5.34 12.61
CA ALA A 168 13.02 4.37 12.19
C ALA A 168 14.41 5.03 12.09
N LYS A 169 15.44 4.39 12.65
CA LYS A 169 16.81 4.94 12.69
C LYS A 169 17.44 5.17 11.31
N HIS A 170 17.09 4.35 10.32
CA HIS A 170 17.76 4.32 9.00
C HIS A 170 16.85 4.66 7.81
N HIS A 171 15.62 5.12 8.07
CA HIS A 171 14.72 5.52 6.99
C HIS A 171 14.95 6.96 6.56
N ARG A 172 14.75 7.21 5.26
CA ARG A 172 14.42 8.55 4.75
C ARG A 172 13.13 9.04 5.44
N SER A 173 12.69 10.26 5.13
CA SER A 173 11.41 10.79 5.63
C SER A 173 10.31 9.71 5.63
N PRO A 174 9.50 9.59 6.70
CA PRO A 174 8.38 8.63 6.71
C PRO A 174 7.42 8.79 5.53
N ASN A 175 7.41 9.96 4.88
CA ASN A 175 6.60 10.29 3.71
C ASN A 175 7.35 10.13 2.37
N ASP A 176 8.53 9.52 2.37
CA ASP A 176 9.22 9.14 1.15
C ASP A 176 8.39 8.08 0.39
N PRO A 177 8.28 8.18 -0.95
CA PRO A 177 7.53 7.21 -1.76
C PRO A 177 7.89 5.77 -1.49
N GLU A 178 9.16 5.47 -1.18
CA GLU A 178 9.57 4.12 -0.87
C GLU A 178 8.91 3.55 0.39
N ASN A 179 8.40 4.37 1.29
CA ASN A 179 7.66 3.94 2.47
C ASN A 179 6.15 3.89 2.24
N LEU A 180 5.67 4.18 1.02
CA LEU A 180 4.26 4.26 0.69
C LEU A 180 3.83 3.12 -0.25
N VAL A 181 2.65 2.57 -0.01
CA VAL A 181 2.01 1.60 -0.89
C VAL A 181 0.52 1.91 -0.98
N LEU A 182 -0.07 1.78 -2.17
CA LEU A 182 -1.51 1.85 -2.31
C LEU A 182 -2.09 0.46 -2.03
N VAL A 183 -2.94 0.32 -1.00
CA VAL A 183 -3.45 -0.99 -0.57
C VAL A 183 -4.97 -0.99 -0.51
N GLN A 184 -5.57 -2.10 -0.92
CA GLN A 184 -7.00 -2.33 -0.83
C GLN A 184 -7.46 -2.35 0.63
N SER A 185 -8.54 -1.63 0.93
CA SER A 185 -9.11 -1.51 2.28
C SER A 185 -10.64 -1.45 2.21
N PHE A 186 -11.31 -2.09 3.17
CA PHE A 186 -12.77 -2.07 3.30
C PHE A 186 -13.20 -1.42 4.61
N ARG A 187 -14.19 -0.54 4.53
CA ARG A 187 -14.83 0.04 5.72
C ARG A 187 -16.06 -0.77 6.16
N THR A 188 -16.64 -1.55 5.25
CA THR A 188 -17.92 -2.26 5.43
C THR A 188 -17.82 -3.60 6.19
N HIS A 189 -16.80 -3.81 7.03
CA HIS A 189 -16.52 -5.09 7.69
C HIS A 189 -16.32 -6.29 6.74
N ASN A 190 -16.17 -6.04 5.43
CA ASN A 190 -15.78 -7.06 4.47
C ASN A 190 -14.28 -7.37 4.61
N ASN A 191 -13.95 -8.20 5.60
CA ASN A 191 -12.57 -8.53 5.95
C ASN A 191 -11.93 -9.53 5.00
N GLN A 192 -12.70 -10.10 4.06
CA GLN A 192 -12.20 -11.04 3.07
C GLN A 192 -11.23 -10.39 2.07
N PHE A 193 -11.37 -9.10 1.79
CA PHE A 193 -10.57 -8.41 0.76
C PHE A 193 -9.81 -7.22 1.35
N ASN A 194 -9.40 -7.31 2.62
CA ASN A 194 -8.82 -6.19 3.35
C ASN A 194 -7.38 -6.47 3.83
N PRO A 195 -6.41 -6.58 2.89
CA PRO A 195 -5.00 -6.77 3.25
C PRO A 195 -4.49 -5.67 4.17
N HIS A 196 -4.97 -4.42 4.00
CA HIS A 196 -4.60 -3.32 4.88
C HIS A 196 -4.89 -3.65 6.35
N HIS A 197 -6.12 -3.99 6.71
CA HIS A 197 -6.44 -4.29 8.11
C HIS A 197 -5.84 -5.60 8.58
N PHE A 198 -5.69 -6.58 7.69
CA PHE A 198 -4.97 -7.81 7.98
C PHE A 198 -3.52 -7.53 8.43
N TRP A 199 -2.79 -6.68 7.70
CA TRP A 199 -1.43 -6.30 8.07
C TRP A 199 -1.36 -5.54 9.40
N HIS A 200 -2.32 -4.63 9.62
CA HIS A 200 -2.38 -3.91 10.89
C HIS A 200 -2.64 -4.84 12.06
N ALA A 201 -3.59 -5.77 11.91
CA ALA A 201 -3.97 -6.70 12.97
C ALA A 201 -2.82 -7.63 13.35
N LEU A 202 -2.09 -8.20 12.38
CA LEU A 202 -1.07 -9.20 12.68
C LEU A 202 0.34 -8.65 12.86
N PHE A 203 0.74 -7.64 12.07
CA PHE A 203 2.12 -7.17 12.08
C PHE A 203 2.26 -5.86 12.84
N LEU A 204 1.34 -4.92 12.71
CA LEU A 204 1.52 -3.64 13.38
C LEU A 204 1.25 -3.72 14.88
N HIS A 205 -0.03 -3.92 15.23
CA HIS A 205 -0.52 -3.71 16.59
C HIS A 205 0.18 -4.59 17.63
N PRO A 206 0.37 -5.89 17.39
CA PRO A 206 1.09 -6.75 18.32
C PRO A 206 2.54 -6.29 18.54
N GLN A 207 3.24 -5.79 17.50
CA GLN A 207 4.63 -5.37 17.63
C GLN A 207 4.82 -4.04 18.38
N ILE A 208 3.84 -3.13 18.32
CA ILE A 208 3.95 -1.80 18.97
C ILE A 208 3.22 -1.71 20.32
N ASN A 209 2.50 -2.75 20.70
CA ASN A 209 1.77 -2.80 21.96
C ASN A 209 2.72 -3.03 23.15
N GLY A 210 2.49 -2.33 24.26
CA GLY A 210 3.21 -2.53 25.53
C GLY A 210 4.60 -1.90 25.64
N ASN A 211 5.18 -1.33 24.58
CA ASN A 211 6.57 -0.81 24.58
C ASN A 211 6.69 0.69 24.22
N PRO A 212 6.07 1.62 24.97
CA PRO A 212 6.26 3.04 24.71
C PRO A 212 7.71 3.46 25.00
N GLY A 213 8.37 4.10 24.03
CA GLY A 213 9.68 4.76 24.24
C GLY A 213 10.93 3.88 24.09
N VAL A 214 10.80 2.57 23.89
CA VAL A 214 11.94 1.66 23.71
C VAL A 214 12.27 1.50 22.22
N VAL A 215 13.56 1.53 21.88
CA VAL A 215 14.03 1.16 20.54
C VAL A 215 13.95 -0.36 20.40
N GLN A 216 13.20 -0.84 19.43
CA GLN A 216 12.95 -2.27 19.24
C GLN A 216 12.99 -2.68 17.75
N PRO A 217 13.27 -3.95 17.45
CA PRO A 217 13.11 -4.46 16.10
C PRO A 217 11.63 -4.45 15.70
N TYR A 218 11.36 -4.01 14.48
CA TYR A 218 10.04 -3.99 13.87
C TYR A 218 10.12 -4.61 12.48
N TYR A 219 9.25 -5.59 12.22
CA TYR A 219 9.18 -6.34 10.97
C TYR A 219 7.91 -5.93 10.22
N ALA A 220 8.06 -5.03 9.26
CA ALA A 220 6.94 -4.49 8.52
C ALA A 220 6.59 -5.36 7.31
N PRO A 221 5.31 -5.63 7.03
CA PRO A 221 4.92 -6.28 5.79
C PRO A 221 5.17 -5.32 4.62
N ARG A 222 6.09 -5.70 3.74
CA ARG A 222 6.51 -4.95 2.55
C ARG A 222 5.99 -5.65 1.29
N PRO A 223 4.98 -5.08 0.62
CA PRO A 223 4.59 -5.54 -0.70
C PRO A 223 5.70 -5.33 -1.72
N LEU A 224 5.85 -6.33 -2.59
CA LEU A 224 6.77 -6.31 -3.73
C LEU A 224 6.22 -5.49 -4.92
N PHE A 225 5.03 -4.90 -4.76
CA PHE A 225 4.34 -4.08 -5.74
C PHE A 225 3.95 -2.73 -5.13
N PRO A 226 3.90 -1.63 -5.91
CA PRO A 226 3.49 -0.31 -5.43
C PRO A 226 1.98 -0.20 -5.15
N VAL A 227 1.19 -1.17 -5.64
CA VAL A 227 -0.23 -1.32 -5.37
C VAL A 227 -0.52 -2.77 -4.97
N TYR A 228 -1.34 -2.99 -3.94
CA TYR A 228 -1.64 -4.32 -3.41
C TYR A 228 -3.16 -4.56 -3.19
N PRO A 229 -3.72 -5.69 -3.69
CA PRO A 229 -3.07 -6.65 -4.60
C PRO A 229 -2.74 -6.00 -5.95
N PRO A 230 -1.74 -6.51 -6.69
CA PRO A 230 -1.26 -5.92 -7.93
C PRO A 230 -2.20 -6.16 -9.13
N VAL A 231 -3.14 -7.09 -9.01
CA VAL A 231 -4.19 -7.39 -9.98
C VAL A 231 -5.52 -7.59 -9.27
N GLN A 232 -6.62 -7.20 -9.91
CA GLN A 232 -7.98 -7.44 -9.40
C GLN A 232 -8.50 -8.84 -9.75
N LYS A 233 -8.05 -9.37 -10.89
CA LYS A 233 -8.43 -10.68 -11.40
C LYS A 233 -7.18 -11.50 -11.75
N PRO A 234 -7.27 -12.83 -11.72
CA PRO A 234 -6.17 -13.71 -12.10
C PRO A 234 -5.70 -13.47 -13.54
N ILE A 235 -4.39 -13.51 -13.75
CA ILE A 235 -3.76 -13.45 -15.08
C ILE A 235 -2.92 -14.72 -15.29
N HIS A 236 -3.20 -15.44 -16.38
CA HIS A 236 -2.72 -16.80 -16.61
C HIS A 236 -1.49 -16.85 -17.51
N SER A 237 -1.36 -15.88 -18.43
CA SER A 237 -0.24 -15.77 -19.36
C SER A 237 0.16 -14.32 -19.60
N ILE A 238 1.36 -14.12 -20.15
CA ILE A 238 1.87 -12.79 -20.51
C ILE A 238 1.06 -12.18 -21.66
N GLU A 239 0.59 -13.00 -22.59
CA GLU A 239 -0.27 -12.60 -23.70
C GLU A 239 -1.57 -12.03 -23.16
N GLN A 240 -2.23 -12.76 -22.25
CA GLN A 240 -3.44 -12.29 -21.57
C GLN A 240 -3.16 -10.99 -20.81
N LEU A 241 -2.03 -10.88 -20.10
CA LEU A 241 -1.65 -9.65 -19.39
C LEU A 241 -1.58 -8.44 -20.33
N ARG A 242 -0.91 -8.61 -21.47
CA ARG A 242 -0.73 -7.55 -22.48
C ARG A 242 -2.07 -7.15 -23.11
N GLU A 243 -2.92 -8.11 -23.43
CA GLU A 243 -4.28 -7.85 -23.92
C GLU A 243 -5.11 -7.06 -22.91
N GLU A 244 -5.10 -7.47 -21.64
CA GLU A 244 -5.82 -6.77 -20.58
C GLU A 244 -5.31 -5.35 -20.36
N LEU A 245 -3.98 -5.14 -20.40
CA LEU A 245 -3.40 -3.79 -20.35
C LEU A 245 -3.86 -2.93 -21.53
N LYS A 246 -3.80 -3.47 -22.75
CA LYS A 246 -4.21 -2.73 -23.97
C LYS A 246 -5.69 -2.37 -23.97
N LYS A 247 -6.56 -3.22 -23.41
CA LYS A 247 -8.00 -2.91 -23.21
C LYS A 247 -8.19 -1.71 -22.29
N LEU A 248 -7.36 -1.59 -21.25
CA LEU A 248 -7.43 -0.48 -20.29
C LEU A 248 -6.81 0.81 -20.86
N ASP A 249 -5.70 0.68 -21.57
CA ASP A 249 -4.99 1.75 -22.24
C ASP A 249 -4.10 1.19 -23.37
N PRO A 250 -4.35 1.54 -24.65
CA PRO A 250 -3.60 1.01 -25.79
C PRO A 250 -2.09 1.25 -25.74
N GLN A 251 -1.63 2.26 -24.99
CA GLN A 251 -0.21 2.59 -24.83
C GLN A 251 0.42 1.97 -23.58
N ALA A 252 -0.37 1.31 -22.72
CA ALA A 252 0.16 0.70 -21.51
C ALA A 252 0.97 -0.56 -21.83
N THR A 253 2.19 -0.59 -21.34
CA THR A 253 3.12 -1.73 -21.44
C THR A 253 3.84 -1.94 -20.12
N LEU A 254 4.36 -3.15 -19.92
CA LEU A 254 5.20 -3.49 -18.78
C LEU A 254 6.51 -4.12 -19.27
N PRO A 255 7.64 -3.84 -18.60
CA PRO A 255 8.87 -4.61 -18.80
C PRO A 255 8.65 -6.09 -18.45
N HIS A 256 9.38 -6.97 -19.14
CA HIS A 256 9.25 -8.43 -18.98
C HIS A 256 9.44 -8.91 -17.53
N SER A 257 10.29 -8.24 -16.74
CA SER A 257 10.47 -8.52 -15.33
C SER A 257 9.16 -8.39 -14.53
N TRP A 258 8.40 -7.32 -14.78
CA TRP A 258 7.10 -7.07 -14.15
C TRP A 258 6.02 -8.00 -14.67
N GLU A 259 6.00 -8.29 -15.97
CA GLU A 259 5.05 -9.24 -16.55
C GLU A 259 5.13 -10.60 -15.83
N ASN A 260 6.33 -11.17 -15.74
CA ASN A 260 6.54 -12.46 -15.08
C ASN A 260 6.17 -12.45 -13.60
N LYS A 261 6.38 -11.33 -12.89
CA LYS A 261 6.01 -11.19 -11.48
C LYS A 261 4.49 -11.19 -11.27
N ILE A 262 3.74 -10.57 -12.16
CA ILE A 262 2.28 -10.58 -12.12
C ILE A 262 1.74 -11.99 -12.35
N ILE A 263 2.35 -12.74 -13.29
CA ILE A 263 2.00 -14.15 -13.53
C ILE A 263 2.36 -15.01 -12.31
N ALA A 264 3.57 -14.86 -11.76
CA ALA A 264 4.00 -15.56 -10.55
C ALA A 264 3.05 -15.31 -9.37
N PHE A 265 2.63 -14.06 -9.16
CA PHE A 265 1.66 -13.69 -8.14
C PHE A 265 0.31 -14.40 -8.35
N SER A 266 -0.21 -14.42 -9.59
CA SER A 266 -1.48 -15.08 -9.92
C SER A 266 -1.40 -16.59 -9.74
N ARG A 267 -0.29 -17.21 -10.16
CA ARG A 267 -0.04 -18.65 -10.02
C ARG A 267 0.08 -19.07 -8.57
N LEU A 268 0.80 -18.32 -7.73
CA LEU A 268 0.91 -18.60 -6.30
C LEU A 268 -0.49 -18.64 -5.63
N LEU A 269 -1.40 -17.79 -6.09
CA LEU A 269 -2.79 -17.76 -5.62
C LEU A 269 -3.70 -18.84 -6.23
N GLY A 270 -3.16 -19.79 -6.99
CA GLY A 270 -3.97 -20.78 -7.71
C GLY A 270 -4.92 -20.16 -8.72
N ASN A 271 -4.53 -19.03 -9.32
CA ASN A 271 -5.35 -18.22 -10.22
C ASN A 271 -6.69 -17.80 -9.60
N GLN A 272 -6.68 -17.39 -8.33
CA GLN A 272 -7.82 -16.80 -7.64
C GLN A 272 -7.55 -15.34 -7.25
N PRO A 273 -8.59 -14.50 -7.14
CA PRO A 273 -8.44 -13.18 -6.53
C PRO A 273 -7.91 -13.31 -5.10
N TYR A 274 -6.99 -12.44 -4.70
CA TYR A 274 -6.44 -12.46 -3.34
C TYR A 274 -7.56 -12.28 -2.30
N ARG A 275 -7.54 -13.14 -1.29
CA ARG A 275 -8.47 -13.12 -0.16
C ARG A 275 -7.70 -13.32 1.14
N VAL A 276 -8.06 -12.54 2.14
CA VAL A 276 -7.56 -12.74 3.50
C VAL A 276 -8.09 -14.08 4.05
N PRO A 277 -7.23 -14.94 4.60
CA PRO A 277 -7.63 -16.22 5.16
C PRO A 277 -8.69 -16.07 6.25
N ALA A 278 -9.63 -17.02 6.30
CA ALA A 278 -10.79 -16.94 7.19
C ALA A 278 -10.41 -16.84 8.67
N ARG A 279 -9.38 -17.57 9.10
CA ARG A 279 -8.87 -17.62 10.47
C ARG A 279 -8.40 -16.26 11.03
N TYR A 280 -8.05 -15.31 10.17
CA TYR A 280 -7.57 -13.98 10.61
C TYR A 280 -8.68 -12.93 10.67
N ARG A 281 -9.91 -13.26 10.23
CA ARG A 281 -10.98 -12.27 10.08
C ARG A 281 -11.47 -11.72 11.41
N GLU A 282 -11.45 -12.51 12.48
CA GLU A 282 -11.82 -12.06 13.83
C GLU A 282 -10.82 -11.05 14.40
N ALA A 283 -9.51 -11.32 14.28
CA ALA A 283 -8.48 -10.36 14.66
C ALA A 283 -8.63 -9.02 13.89
N ILE A 284 -8.99 -9.09 12.61
CA ILE A 284 -9.29 -7.89 11.81
C ILE A 284 -10.53 -7.15 12.32
N LYS A 285 -11.59 -7.86 12.72
CA LYS A 285 -12.80 -7.24 13.30
C LYS A 285 -12.46 -6.52 14.61
N LEU A 286 -11.67 -7.16 15.48
CA LEU A 286 -11.22 -6.55 16.73
C LEU A 286 -10.39 -5.29 16.46
N TYR A 287 -9.46 -5.33 15.50
CA TYR A 287 -8.75 -4.13 15.07
C TYR A 287 -9.69 -3.02 14.58
N GLN A 288 -10.71 -3.35 13.78
CA GLN A 288 -11.68 -2.36 13.30
C GLN A 288 -12.43 -1.66 14.45
N ARG A 289 -12.67 -2.36 15.57
CA ARG A 289 -13.34 -1.79 16.74
C ARG A 289 -12.53 -0.65 17.37
N ILE A 290 -11.20 -0.64 17.26
CA ILE A 290 -10.34 0.47 17.77
C ILE A 290 -10.80 1.85 17.25
N TYR A 291 -11.35 1.90 16.04
CA TYR A 291 -11.78 3.14 15.38
C TYR A 291 -13.30 3.25 15.27
N SER A 292 -14.06 2.44 16.04
CA SER A 292 -15.51 2.53 16.09
C SER A 292 -15.95 3.81 16.81
N LYS A 293 -17.21 4.21 16.58
CA LYS A 293 -17.80 5.38 17.25
C LYS A 293 -17.93 5.22 18.77
N GLU A 294 -17.82 3.99 19.26
CA GLU A 294 -17.93 3.61 20.67
C GLU A 294 -16.62 3.78 21.44
N ASN A 295 -15.48 3.97 20.75
CA ASN A 295 -14.16 4.14 21.37
C ASN A 295 -13.63 5.56 21.11
N LYS A 296 -14.46 6.58 21.36
CA LYS A 296 -14.07 7.98 21.13
C LYS A 296 -13.19 8.50 22.25
N GLU A 297 -13.31 7.97 23.46
CA GLU A 297 -12.49 8.38 24.57
C GLU A 297 -11.08 7.77 24.49
N GLU A 298 -10.09 8.49 24.99
CA GLU A 298 -8.68 8.07 24.87
C GLU A 298 -8.42 6.75 25.58
N ASN A 299 -9.01 6.55 26.76
CA ASN A 299 -8.86 5.34 27.57
C ASN A 299 -9.49 4.12 26.88
N GLU A 300 -10.71 4.24 26.36
CA GLU A 300 -11.40 3.19 25.61
C GLU A 300 -10.61 2.81 24.35
N ALA A 301 -10.08 3.80 23.63
CA ALA A 301 -9.27 3.56 22.44
C ALA A 301 -7.92 2.89 22.77
N VAL A 302 -7.35 3.13 23.95
CA VAL A 302 -6.15 2.41 24.44
C VAL A 302 -6.52 0.98 24.82
N GLN A 303 -7.60 0.76 25.58
CA GLN A 303 -8.06 -0.57 25.96
C GLN A 303 -8.40 -1.43 24.75
N ALA A 304 -9.11 -0.87 23.76
CA ALA A 304 -9.44 -1.56 22.51
C ALA A 304 -8.17 -1.94 21.72
N ARG A 305 -7.14 -1.08 21.72
CA ARG A 305 -5.83 -1.40 21.08
C ARG A 305 -5.13 -2.53 21.80
N ASN A 306 -5.08 -2.48 23.13
CA ASN A 306 -4.43 -3.50 23.94
C ASN A 306 -5.12 -4.86 23.74
N THR A 307 -6.45 -4.88 23.79
CA THR A 307 -7.27 -6.08 23.56
C THR A 307 -7.00 -6.64 22.17
N ALA A 308 -7.09 -5.81 21.11
CA ALA A 308 -6.85 -6.27 19.75
C ALA A 308 -5.43 -6.80 19.55
N ALA A 309 -4.42 -6.17 20.17
CA ALA A 309 -3.03 -6.62 20.08
C ALA A 309 -2.77 -7.92 20.87
N GLN A 310 -3.41 -8.09 22.04
CA GLN A 310 -3.35 -9.32 22.82
C GLN A 310 -3.96 -10.49 22.05
N GLU A 311 -5.18 -10.32 21.54
CA GLU A 311 -5.90 -11.34 20.76
C GLU A 311 -5.20 -11.69 19.44
N ALA A 312 -4.59 -10.70 18.77
CA ALA A 312 -3.82 -10.95 17.56
C ALA A 312 -2.39 -11.47 17.83
N GLY A 313 -1.92 -11.41 19.08
CA GLY A 313 -0.57 -11.81 19.48
C GLY A 313 -0.20 -13.25 19.09
N PRO A 314 -1.01 -14.27 19.44
CA PRO A 314 -0.77 -15.65 19.02
C PRO A 314 -0.69 -15.80 17.50
N LEU A 315 -1.55 -15.10 16.76
CA LEU A 315 -1.57 -15.13 15.30
C LEU A 315 -0.33 -14.44 14.71
N ALA A 316 0.13 -13.34 15.30
CA ALA A 316 1.36 -12.65 14.89
C ALA A 316 2.60 -13.54 15.03
N LYS A 317 2.66 -14.36 16.09
CA LYS A 317 3.73 -15.34 16.31
C LYS A 317 3.80 -16.41 15.22
N GLU A 318 2.74 -16.66 14.48
CA GLU A 318 2.81 -17.58 13.33
C GLU A 318 3.68 -17.02 12.18
N TRP A 319 3.92 -15.71 12.15
CA TRP A 319 4.56 -15.01 11.03
C TRP A 319 5.90 -14.36 11.37
N LEU A 320 6.05 -13.92 12.62
CA LEU A 320 7.17 -13.09 13.02
C LEU A 320 8.41 -13.94 13.36
N PRO A 321 9.62 -13.51 12.97
CA PRO A 321 10.84 -14.27 13.23
C PRO A 321 11.28 -14.19 14.70
N PRO A 322 12.26 -15.03 15.12
CA PRO A 322 12.98 -14.87 16.37
C PRO A 322 13.41 -13.42 16.65
N GLY A 323 13.31 -13.01 17.91
CA GLY A 323 13.68 -11.67 18.36
C GLY A 323 12.72 -10.55 17.92
N ALA A 324 11.66 -10.83 17.15
CA ALA A 324 10.56 -9.88 16.99
C ALA A 324 9.87 -9.63 18.32
N VAL A 325 9.36 -8.41 18.53
CA VAL A 325 8.62 -8.08 19.75
C VAL A 325 7.13 -8.32 19.51
N VAL A 326 6.46 -9.02 20.42
CA VAL A 326 5.01 -9.22 20.40
C VAL A 326 4.46 -8.92 21.79
N ASN A 327 3.57 -7.93 21.88
CA ASN A 327 2.96 -7.48 23.13
C ASN A 327 4.00 -7.18 24.23
N GLY A 328 5.02 -6.43 23.86
CA GLY A 328 6.09 -6.01 24.77
C GLY A 328 7.24 -7.01 24.92
N GLN A 329 7.03 -8.29 24.57
CA GLN A 329 7.98 -9.36 24.84
C GLN A 329 8.70 -9.80 23.55
N PRO A 330 10.04 -9.92 23.55
CA PRO A 330 10.76 -10.49 22.41
C PRO A 330 10.46 -11.99 22.28
N LEU A 331 10.30 -12.45 21.04
CA LEU A 331 10.16 -13.87 20.74
C LEU A 331 11.50 -14.58 21.01
N PRO A 332 11.47 -15.78 21.61
CA PRO A 332 12.67 -16.56 21.90
C PRO A 332 13.56 -16.80 20.67
N LEU A 333 14.86 -16.99 20.88
CA LEU A 333 15.81 -17.26 19.78
C LEU A 333 15.52 -18.60 19.07
N ASN A 334 14.91 -19.56 19.78
CA ASN A 334 14.47 -20.85 19.22
C ASN A 334 13.02 -20.82 18.68
N HIS A 335 12.41 -19.64 18.55
CA HIS A 335 11.07 -19.50 17.99
C HIS A 335 11.04 -19.86 16.51
N ASN A 336 10.17 -20.80 16.12
CA ASN A 336 9.98 -21.15 14.71
C ASN A 336 8.61 -20.65 14.22
N PRO A 337 8.55 -19.61 13.37
CA PRO A 337 7.29 -19.17 12.81
C PRO A 337 6.72 -20.24 11.90
N LYS A 338 5.39 -20.40 11.92
CA LYS A 338 4.68 -21.32 11.03
C LYS A 338 4.84 -20.93 9.57
N PHE A 339 4.91 -19.62 9.31
CA PHE A 339 5.07 -19.05 7.98
C PHE A 339 6.34 -18.24 7.90
N ILE A 340 7.26 -18.73 7.06
CA ILE A 340 8.55 -18.07 6.85
C ILE A 340 8.37 -17.04 5.73
N LEU A 341 8.53 -15.77 6.08
CA LEU A 341 8.59 -14.67 5.11
C LEU A 341 10.04 -14.24 4.91
N PRO A 342 10.49 -14.00 3.67
CA PRO A 342 11.81 -13.45 3.42
C PRO A 342 11.99 -12.13 4.16
N ILE A 343 13.14 -11.95 4.82
CA ILE A 343 13.47 -10.72 5.55
C ILE A 343 14.43 -9.90 4.72
N VAL A 344 14.06 -8.65 4.47
CA VAL A 344 14.89 -7.65 3.81
C VAL A 344 15.41 -6.71 4.87
N ASP A 345 16.73 -6.62 4.97
CA ASP A 345 17.39 -5.63 5.82
C ASP A 345 17.74 -4.39 4.98
N ARG A 346 17.16 -3.24 5.34
CA ARG A 346 17.56 -1.96 4.74
C ARG A 346 18.86 -1.42 5.32
N ALA A 347 19.21 -1.77 6.55
CA ALA A 347 20.45 -1.31 7.17
C ALA A 347 21.69 -1.81 6.40
N ASN A 348 21.56 -2.95 5.71
CA ASN A 348 22.65 -3.60 4.97
C ASN A 348 22.63 -3.36 3.45
N ARG A 349 21.78 -2.46 2.91
CA ARG A 349 21.67 -2.20 1.46
C ARG A 349 21.82 -0.74 1.01
N ILE A 350 22.19 0.18 1.92
CA ILE A 350 22.38 1.59 1.54
C ILE A 350 23.83 2.00 1.75
N GLN A 351 24.70 1.64 0.80
CA GLN A 351 25.73 2.60 0.43
C GLN A 351 25.02 3.79 -0.21
N LYS A 352 25.29 4.99 0.31
CA LYS A 352 24.91 6.23 -0.35
C LYS A 352 25.62 6.23 -1.71
N GLU A 353 24.95 5.83 -2.78
CA GLU A 353 25.30 6.43 -4.07
C GLU A 353 25.12 7.93 -3.85
N GLY A 354 26.26 8.63 -3.88
CA GLY A 354 26.30 10.07 -3.70
C GLY A 354 25.24 10.70 -4.58
N CYS A 355 24.54 11.69 -4.04
CA CYS A 355 23.91 12.73 -4.83
C CYS A 355 25.03 13.43 -5.63
N ASN A 356 25.57 12.77 -6.65
CA ASN A 356 26.39 13.42 -7.66
C ASN A 356 25.38 14.20 -8.50
N SER A 357 25.22 15.46 -8.09
CA SER A 357 24.70 16.58 -8.87
C SER A 357 23.42 16.27 -9.66
N PHE A 358 22.29 16.75 -9.15
CA PHE A 358 21.21 17.20 -10.03
C PHE A 358 21.85 18.00 -11.18
N PRO A 359 21.50 17.77 -12.46
CA PRO A 359 21.85 18.73 -13.50
C PRO A 359 21.17 20.04 -13.10
N VAL A 360 21.97 20.98 -12.61
CA VAL A 360 21.55 22.34 -12.33
C VAL A 360 21.06 22.88 -13.67
N ALA A 361 19.75 23.04 -13.81
CA ALA A 361 19.20 23.81 -14.91
C ALA A 361 19.94 25.16 -14.92
N PRO A 362 20.56 25.57 -16.04
CA PRO A 362 21.31 26.82 -16.07
C PRO A 362 20.36 27.94 -15.66
N LYS A 363 20.80 28.75 -14.69
CA LYS A 363 20.09 29.95 -14.24
C LYS A 363 19.67 30.72 -15.49
N LYS A 364 18.36 30.94 -15.64
CA LYS A 364 17.78 31.75 -16.71
C LYS A 364 18.45 33.13 -16.73
N ASN A 365 19.39 33.32 -17.64
CA ASN A 365 19.69 34.66 -18.13
C ASN A 365 18.44 35.14 -18.87
N LYS A 366 17.94 36.31 -18.45
CA LYS A 366 16.98 37.09 -19.21
C LYS A 366 17.61 37.41 -20.55
N GLN A 367 17.23 36.69 -21.60
CA GLN A 367 17.31 37.19 -22.97
C GLN A 367 16.17 36.59 -23.79
N ARG A 368 15.83 37.33 -24.84
CA ARG A 368 14.52 37.50 -25.46
C ARG A 368 14.00 36.25 -26.19
N LYS A 369 12.68 36.28 -26.39
CA LYS A 369 11.86 35.57 -27.38
C LYS A 369 12.68 34.99 -28.55
N GLU A 370 12.45 33.71 -28.84
CA GLU A 370 12.01 33.27 -30.17
C GLU A 370 11.37 31.88 -30.07
N ALA A 371 10.32 31.68 -30.86
CA ALA A 371 9.46 30.52 -30.87
C ALA A 371 10.06 29.41 -31.73
N ILE A 372 10.08 28.16 -31.25
CA ILE A 372 10.24 27.00 -32.11
C ILE A 372 9.25 25.92 -31.67
N PHE A 373 8.27 25.72 -32.54
CA PHE A 373 7.40 24.55 -32.61
C PHE A 373 8.24 23.31 -32.92
N TYR A 374 7.98 22.19 -32.24
CA TYR A 374 8.42 20.88 -32.74
C TYR A 374 7.26 20.23 -33.50
N ARG A 375 7.54 19.89 -34.76
CA ARG A 375 6.77 18.95 -35.58
C ARG A 375 6.93 17.53 -35.04
#